data_AF-A0A8X7S388-F1
#
_entry.id   AF-A0A8X7S388-F1
#
_cell.length_a   1.000
_cell.length_b   1.000
_cell.length_c   1.000
_cell.angle_alpha   90.00
_cell.angle_beta   90.00
_cell.angle_gamma   90.00
#
_symmetry.space_group_name_H-M   'P 1'
#
loop_
_entity.id
_entity.type
_entity.pdbx_description
1 polymer ?
#
loop_
_entity_poly.entity_id
_entity_poly.type
_entity_poly.pdbx_seq_one_letter_code
_entity_poly.pdbx_strand_id
1 'polypeptide(L)'
;MRASFDGFLLVLLAGGPSRAFTIQDSEVMEEDFKSMKDLFCANGDGLAMDLIDKFSTTVRGVLPLFSTDTESLIDRFKGMTLEAYGSSAKSRLPLPPTSGQWNGMDPNTLLRVLCYRNDESATRFLKKTYNLPKKL
;
A
#
# COMPACT_ATOMS: atom_id res chain seq x y z
N MET A 1 13.75 14.60 -5.56
CA MET A 1 12.44 14.14 -6.08
C MET A 1 12.28 12.62 -5.99
N ARG A 2 12.99 11.77 -6.74
CA ARG A 2 12.81 10.29 -6.67
C ARG A 2 12.88 9.75 -5.24
N ALA A 3 13.94 10.09 -4.50
CA ALA A 3 14.09 9.68 -3.10
C ALA A 3 12.94 10.16 -2.19
N SER A 4 12.29 11.28 -2.52
CA SER A 4 11.12 11.77 -1.78
C SER A 4 9.88 10.89 -2.02
N PHE A 5 9.67 10.43 -3.26
CA PHE A 5 8.60 9.45 -3.56
C PHE A 5 8.88 8.08 -2.95
N ASP A 6 10.14 7.63 -2.98
CA ASP A 6 10.54 6.38 -2.31
C ASP A 6 10.34 6.50 -0.79
N GLY A 7 10.72 7.63 -0.20
CA GLY A 7 10.52 7.94 1.22
C GLY A 7 9.04 8.01 1.60
N PHE A 8 8.20 8.63 0.76
CA PHE A 8 6.75 8.66 0.96
C PHE A 8 6.17 7.24 1.02
N LEU A 9 6.52 6.38 0.05
CA LEU A 9 6.07 4.98 0.05
C LEU A 9 6.66 4.18 1.22
N LEU A 10 7.90 4.46 1.64
CA LEU A 10 8.50 3.83 2.81
C LEU A 10 7.68 4.13 4.07
N VAL A 11 7.26 5.37 4.29
CA VAL A 11 6.42 5.75 5.42
C VAL A 11 5.04 5.06 5.34
N LEU A 12 4.44 5.02 4.15
CA LEU A 12 3.11 4.44 3.95
C LEU A 12 3.08 2.91 4.08
N LEU A 13 4.10 2.21 3.59
CA LEU A 13 4.13 0.74 3.47
C LEU A 13 5.11 0.05 4.42
N ALA A 14 6.01 0.79 5.07
CA ALA A 14 7.00 0.25 6.00
C ALA A 14 7.27 1.18 7.22
N GLY A 15 6.32 2.03 7.59
CA GLY A 15 6.45 3.02 8.68
C GLY A 15 6.48 2.47 10.11
N GLY A 16 6.65 1.16 10.30
CA GLY A 16 6.71 0.53 11.62
C GLY A 16 5.34 0.29 12.26
N PRO A 17 5.29 -0.20 13.52
CA PRO A 17 4.06 -0.68 14.16
C PRO A 17 3.08 0.42 14.57
N SER A 18 3.55 1.67 14.70
CA SER A 18 2.69 2.82 15.03
C SER A 18 1.98 3.41 13.81
N ARG A 19 2.32 2.95 12.60
CA ARG A 19 1.65 3.38 11.37
C ARG A 19 0.24 2.78 11.33
N ALA A 20 -0.77 3.64 11.28
CA ALA A 20 -2.15 3.24 11.10
C ALA A 20 -2.93 4.30 10.31
N PHE A 21 -3.90 3.89 9.50
CA PHE A 21 -4.75 4.82 8.75
C PHE A 21 -6.16 4.28 8.51
N THR A 22 -7.13 5.18 8.43
CA THR A 22 -8.51 4.94 8.02
C THR A 22 -8.69 5.19 6.52
N ILE A 23 -9.86 4.89 5.95
CA ILE A 23 -10.13 5.20 4.53
C ILE A 23 -10.19 6.72 4.32
N GLN A 24 -10.73 7.46 5.30
CA GLN A 24 -10.84 8.91 5.25
C GLN A 24 -9.46 9.59 5.16
N ASP A 25 -8.45 9.02 5.81
CA ASP A 25 -7.07 9.53 5.73
C ASP A 25 -6.47 9.44 4.32
N SER A 26 -7.07 8.67 3.39
CA SER A 26 -6.55 8.56 2.01
C SER A 26 -6.60 9.88 1.26
N GLU A 27 -7.59 10.74 1.54
CA GLU A 27 -7.71 12.06 0.93
C GLU A 27 -6.48 12.94 1.24
N VAL A 28 -6.05 12.95 2.50
CA VAL A 28 -4.85 13.68 2.94
C VAL A 28 -3.59 13.10 2.27
N MET A 29 -3.49 11.78 2.11
CA MET A 29 -2.35 11.17 1.42
C MET A 29 -2.29 11.52 -0.07
N GLU A 30 -3.44 11.64 -0.72
CA GLU A 30 -3.55 12.11 -2.11
C GLU A 30 -3.16 13.58 -2.24
N GLU A 31 -3.60 14.41 -1.28
CA GLU A 31 -3.22 15.83 -1.20
C GLU A 31 -1.71 16.01 -0.95
N ASP A 32 -1.12 15.23 -0.04
CA ASP A 32 0.32 15.23 0.22
C ASP A 32 1.10 14.87 -1.05
N PHE A 33 0.65 13.83 -1.76
CA PHE A 33 1.29 13.43 -3.01
C PHE A 33 1.17 14.49 -4.11
N LYS A 34 -0.01 15.13 -4.21
CA LYS A 34 -0.19 16.27 -5.12
C LYS A 34 0.74 17.43 -4.76
N SER A 35 0.79 17.81 -3.49
CA SER A 35 1.64 18.87 -2.96
C SER A 35 3.13 18.60 -3.22
N MET A 36 3.58 17.35 -3.09
CA MET A 36 4.94 16.96 -3.48
C MET A 36 5.22 17.18 -4.97
N LYS A 37 4.29 16.81 -5.85
CA LYS A 37 4.46 17.05 -7.30
C LYS A 37 4.51 18.54 -7.62
N ASP A 38 3.61 19.31 -7.02
CA ASP A 38 3.52 20.76 -7.21
C ASP A 38 4.80 21.45 -6.71
N LEU A 39 5.36 21.00 -5.58
CA LEU A 39 6.65 21.45 -5.06
C LEU A 39 7.79 21.21 -6.05
N PHE A 40 7.84 20.04 -6.70
CA PHE A 40 8.89 19.75 -7.68
C PHE A 40 8.69 20.47 -9.01
N CYS A 41 7.44 20.74 -9.40
CA CYS A 41 7.10 21.55 -10.56
C CYS A 41 7.48 23.03 -10.34
N ALA A 42 7.36 23.51 -9.10
CA ALA A 42 7.67 24.88 -8.70
C ALA A 42 7.04 25.94 -9.63
N ASN A 43 5.73 25.80 -9.89
CA ASN A 43 4.96 26.66 -10.80
C ASN A 43 5.54 26.77 -12.23
N GLY A 44 6.28 25.76 -12.69
CA GLY A 44 6.91 25.73 -14.02
C GLY A 44 8.40 26.08 -14.01
N ASP A 45 8.92 26.61 -12.90
CA ASP A 45 10.34 26.94 -12.74
C ASP A 45 11.19 25.73 -12.30
N GLY A 46 10.54 24.59 -12.01
CA GLY A 46 11.16 23.37 -11.50
C GLY A 46 11.34 22.27 -12.56
N LEU A 47 11.07 21.02 -12.15
CA LEU A 47 11.16 19.86 -13.03
C LEU A 47 9.97 19.81 -13.99
N ALA A 48 10.22 19.36 -15.22
CA ALA A 48 9.17 19.14 -16.20
C ALA A 48 8.16 18.08 -15.71
N MET A 49 6.86 18.32 -15.99
CA MET A 49 5.77 17.48 -15.49
C MET A 49 5.85 16.03 -15.98
N ASP A 50 6.29 15.81 -17.22
CA ASP A 50 6.52 14.48 -17.79
C ASP A 50 7.57 13.68 -16.99
N LEU A 51 8.62 14.36 -16.52
CA LEU A 51 9.66 13.77 -15.68
C LEU A 51 9.13 13.44 -14.28
N ILE A 52 8.37 14.35 -13.67
CA ILE A 52 7.69 14.12 -12.38
C ILE A 52 6.73 12.93 -12.49
N ASP A 53 5.96 12.87 -13.56
CA ASP A 53 5.02 11.79 -13.83
C ASP A 53 5.72 10.47 -14.09
N LYS A 54 6.86 10.47 -14.78
CA LYS A 54 7.67 9.26 -15.00
C LYS A 54 8.12 8.67 -13.67
N PHE A 55 8.70 9.48 -12.77
CA PHE A 55 9.23 8.99 -11.50
C PHE A 55 8.16 8.73 -10.43
N SER A 56 6.95 9.27 -10.58
CA SER A 56 5.85 9.04 -9.64
C SER A 56 4.98 7.82 -9.96
N THR A 57 5.32 7.07 -11.01
CA THR A 57 4.56 5.90 -11.48
C THR A 57 4.21 4.90 -10.37
N THR A 58 5.20 4.55 -9.53
CA THR A 58 4.97 3.61 -8.42
C THR A 58 3.99 4.17 -7.40
N VAL A 59 4.11 5.46 -7.05
CA VAL A 59 3.19 6.10 -6.11
C VAL A 59 1.77 6.08 -6.66
N ARG A 60 1.57 6.45 -7.94
CA ARG A 60 0.26 6.40 -8.59
C ARG A 60 -0.34 5.00 -8.66
N GLY A 61 0.49 3.97 -8.77
CA GLY A 61 0.03 2.57 -8.79
C GLY A 61 -0.37 2.05 -7.40
N VAL A 62 0.21 2.60 -6.33
CA VAL A 62 0.00 2.14 -4.95
C VAL A 62 -1.03 2.97 -4.20
N LEU A 63 -1.02 4.30 -4.37
CA LEU A 63 -1.83 5.23 -3.59
C LEU A 63 -3.35 4.94 -3.64
N PRO A 64 -3.94 4.53 -4.77
CA PRO A 64 -5.36 4.16 -4.83
C PRO A 64 -5.76 2.98 -3.92
N LEU A 65 -4.80 2.16 -3.47
CA LEU A 65 -5.08 1.09 -2.50
C LEU A 65 -5.53 1.66 -1.14
N PHE A 66 -5.15 2.90 -0.83
CA PHE A 66 -5.46 3.55 0.44
C PHE A 66 -6.92 4.03 0.50
N SER A 67 -7.55 4.30 -0.65
CA SER A 67 -8.98 4.64 -0.78
C SER A 67 -9.88 3.44 -1.12
N THR A 68 -9.30 2.27 -1.44
CA THR A 68 -10.06 1.04 -1.71
C THR A 68 -10.74 0.53 -0.43
N ASP A 69 -12.00 0.10 -0.53
CA ASP A 69 -12.72 -0.50 0.59
C ASP A 69 -12.06 -1.79 1.09
N THR A 70 -12.20 -2.08 2.38
CA THR A 70 -11.45 -3.19 3.00
C THR A 70 -11.79 -4.55 2.39
N GLU A 71 -13.05 -4.82 2.04
CA GLU A 71 -13.45 -6.13 1.52
C GLU A 71 -12.91 -6.35 0.11
N SER A 72 -13.01 -5.36 -0.78
CA SER A 72 -12.39 -5.40 -2.11
C SER A 72 -10.87 -5.56 -2.02
N LEU A 73 -10.22 -4.87 -1.07
CA LEU A 73 -8.78 -4.98 -0.86
C LEU A 73 -8.38 -6.39 -0.40
N ILE A 74 -9.18 -6.99 0.48
CA ILE A 74 -9.00 -8.38 0.93
C ILE A 74 -9.17 -9.35 -0.25
N ASP A 75 -10.20 -9.19 -1.07
CA ASP A 75 -10.45 -10.10 -2.20
C ASP A 75 -9.37 -9.98 -3.27
N ARG A 76 -8.91 -8.77 -3.56
CA ARG A 76 -7.73 -8.54 -4.40
C ARG A 76 -6.49 -9.21 -3.83
N PHE A 77 -6.24 -9.08 -2.53
CA PHE A 77 -5.12 -9.74 -1.87
C PHE A 77 -5.19 -11.27 -1.98
N LYS A 78 -6.37 -11.88 -1.75
CA LYS A 78 -6.59 -13.32 -1.93
C LYS A 78 -6.28 -13.76 -3.36
N GLY A 79 -6.85 -13.06 -4.34
CA GLY A 79 -6.65 -13.35 -5.76
C GLY A 79 -5.17 -13.32 -6.15
N MET A 80 -4.49 -12.20 -5.87
CA MET A 80 -3.07 -12.03 -6.21
C MET A 80 -2.17 -13.04 -5.49
N THR A 81 -2.49 -13.39 -4.24
CA THR A 81 -1.71 -14.37 -3.47
C THR A 81 -1.89 -15.78 -4.03
N LEU A 82 -3.13 -16.16 -4.40
CA LEU A 82 -3.41 -17.46 -5.01
C LEU A 82 -2.79 -17.59 -6.40
N GLU A 83 -2.83 -16.53 -7.20
CA GLU A 83 -2.19 -16.49 -8.52
C GLU A 83 -0.67 -16.61 -8.42
N ALA A 84 -0.04 -15.91 -7.48
CA ALA A 84 1.41 -15.87 -7.34
C ALA A 84 2.01 -17.14 -6.71
N TYR A 85 1.30 -17.77 -5.77
CA TYR A 85 1.87 -18.84 -4.93
C TYR A 85 1.07 -20.14 -4.96
N GLY A 86 -0.06 -20.18 -5.66
CA GLY A 86 -0.96 -21.33 -5.70
C GLY A 86 -1.74 -21.57 -4.40
N SER A 87 -2.58 -22.59 -4.43
CA SER A 87 -3.30 -23.05 -3.24
C SER A 87 -2.45 -24.06 -2.48
N SER A 88 -2.11 -23.78 -1.22
CA SER A 88 -1.50 -24.77 -0.35
C SER A 88 -2.54 -25.81 0.08
N ALA A 89 -2.15 -27.09 0.12
CA ALA A 89 -2.97 -28.21 0.61
C ALA A 89 -3.49 -28.03 2.06
N LYS A 90 -3.04 -26.99 2.78
CA LYS A 90 -3.47 -26.61 4.13
C LYS A 90 -4.21 -25.26 4.15
N SER A 91 -5.24 -25.06 3.32
CA SER A 91 -6.34 -24.06 3.44
C SER A 91 -6.03 -22.59 3.81
N ARG A 92 -4.76 -22.19 3.93
CA ARG A 92 -4.30 -20.89 4.41
C ARG A 92 -3.52 -20.20 3.30
N LEU A 93 -3.78 -18.90 3.13
CA LEU A 93 -3.02 -18.07 2.20
C LEU A 93 -1.57 -17.99 2.68
N PRO A 94 -0.58 -18.27 1.82
CA PRO A 94 0.82 -18.10 2.17
C PRO A 94 1.11 -16.65 2.54
N LEU A 95 2.12 -16.44 3.39
CA LEU A 95 2.65 -15.11 3.65
C LEU A 95 3.55 -14.71 2.46
N PRO A 96 3.23 -13.63 1.72
CA PRO A 96 4.07 -13.19 0.62
C PRO A 96 5.47 -12.78 1.11
N PRO A 97 6.55 -13.16 0.41
CA PRO A 97 7.90 -12.66 0.68
C PRO A 97 7.97 -11.15 0.48
N THR A 98 8.93 -10.49 1.15
CA THR A 98 9.20 -9.08 0.90
C THR A 98 9.89 -8.94 -0.46
N SER A 99 9.17 -8.37 -1.43
CA SER A 99 9.60 -8.19 -2.83
C SER A 99 10.67 -7.10 -3.02
N GLY A 100 10.82 -6.19 -2.07
CA GLY A 100 11.76 -5.05 -2.16
C GLY A 100 11.37 -3.99 -3.20
N GLN A 101 10.23 -4.17 -3.88
CA GLN A 101 9.66 -3.25 -4.86
C GLN A 101 8.17 -3.10 -4.57
N TRP A 102 7.67 -1.86 -4.58
CA TRP A 102 6.25 -1.59 -4.37
C TRP A 102 5.49 -1.65 -5.69
N ASN A 103 4.32 -2.27 -5.68
CA ASN A 103 3.44 -2.36 -6.85
C ASN A 103 1.99 -2.58 -6.39
N GLY A 104 1.02 -1.88 -7.00
CA GLY A 104 -0.40 -2.04 -6.69
C GLY A 104 -0.96 -3.45 -6.91
N MET A 105 -0.26 -4.29 -7.69
CA MET A 105 -0.64 -5.69 -7.97
C MET A 105 0.20 -6.71 -7.18
N ASP A 106 1.15 -6.27 -6.36
CA ASP A 106 2.02 -7.16 -5.59
C ASP A 106 1.34 -7.61 -4.29
N PRO A 107 1.25 -8.92 -3.99
CA PRO A 107 0.64 -9.43 -2.76
C PRO A 107 1.25 -8.85 -1.47
N ASN A 108 2.56 -8.63 -1.43
CA ASN A 108 3.23 -8.05 -0.26
C ASN A 108 2.83 -6.58 -0.05
N THR A 109 2.71 -5.80 -1.13
CA THR A 109 2.21 -4.42 -1.06
C THR A 109 0.77 -4.39 -0.52
N LEU A 110 -0.12 -5.22 -1.05
CA LEU A 110 -1.51 -5.33 -0.58
C LEU A 110 -1.58 -5.75 0.90
N LEU A 111 -0.76 -6.72 1.30
CA LEU A 111 -0.66 -7.14 2.70
C LEU A 111 -0.24 -5.99 3.61
N ARG A 112 0.74 -5.17 3.21
CA ARG A 112 1.20 -4.01 3.99
C ARG A 112 0.12 -2.95 4.17
N VAL A 113 -0.66 -2.68 3.11
CA VAL A 113 -1.82 -1.77 3.19
C VAL A 113 -2.85 -2.33 4.18
N LEU A 114 -3.16 -3.63 4.13
CA LEU A 114 -4.07 -4.28 5.09
C LEU A 114 -3.53 -4.22 6.53
N CYS A 115 -2.23 -4.41 6.74
CA CYS A 115 -1.60 -4.38 8.07
C CYS A 115 -1.71 -3.00 8.74
N TYR A 116 -1.64 -1.92 7.98
CA TYR A 116 -1.76 -0.56 8.52
C TYR A 116 -3.18 -0.01 8.46
N ARG A 117 -4.13 -0.74 7.87
CA ARG A 117 -5.53 -0.34 7.85
C ARG A 117 -6.11 -0.42 9.26
N ASN A 118 -6.48 0.73 9.82
CA ASN A 118 -7.19 0.86 11.08
C ASN A 118 -8.68 0.57 10.90
N ASP A 119 -8.99 -0.70 10.66
CA ASP A 119 -10.36 -1.18 10.45
C ASP A 119 -10.54 -2.57 11.05
N GLU A 120 -11.77 -2.86 11.51
CA GLU A 120 -12.10 -4.14 12.13
C GLU A 120 -12.05 -5.31 11.14
N SER A 121 -12.51 -5.10 9.89
CA SER A 121 -12.51 -6.15 8.87
C SER A 121 -11.08 -6.56 8.50
N ALA A 122 -10.18 -5.59 8.31
CA ALA A 122 -8.76 -5.86 8.05
C ALA A 122 -8.12 -6.65 9.21
N THR A 123 -8.35 -6.20 10.44
CA THR A 123 -7.83 -6.88 11.65
C THR A 123 -8.35 -8.30 11.76
N ARG A 124 -9.66 -8.50 11.57
CA ARG A 124 -10.31 -9.81 11.65
C ARG A 124 -9.78 -10.76 10.58
N PHE A 125 -9.63 -10.27 9.35
CA PHE A 125 -9.06 -11.02 8.25
C PHE A 125 -7.62 -11.47 8.56
N LEU A 126 -6.73 -10.55 8.93
CA LEU A 126 -5.32 -10.86 9.20
C LEU A 126 -5.16 -11.87 10.35
N LYS A 127 -5.89 -11.66 11.46
CA LYS A 127 -5.89 -12.60 12.60
C LYS A 127 -6.33 -14.00 12.19
N LYS A 128 -7.40 -14.12 11.40
CA LYS A 128 -7.93 -15.41 10.93
C LYS A 128 -6.98 -16.09 9.94
N THR A 129 -6.49 -15.34 8.95
CA THR A 129 -5.64 -15.87 7.87
C THR A 129 -4.31 -16.39 8.40
N TYR A 130 -3.68 -15.65 9.33
CA TYR A 130 -2.35 -15.97 9.84
C TYR A 130 -2.31 -16.52 11.26
N ASN A 131 -3.48 -16.79 11.87
CA ASN A 131 -3.62 -17.29 13.25
C ASN A 131 -2.87 -16.43 14.27
N LEU A 132 -2.95 -15.12 14.11
CA LEU A 132 -2.30 -14.18 15.01
C LEU A 132 -3.01 -14.19 16.38
N PRO A 133 -2.28 -13.93 17.47
CA PRO A 133 -2.86 -13.82 18.81
C PRO A 133 -4.01 -12.80 18.86
N LYS A 134 -5.06 -13.12 19.62
CA LYS A 134 -6.18 -12.19 19.85
C LYS A 134 -5.81 -11.05 20.80
N LYS A 135 -4.79 -11.27 21.64
CA LYS A 135 -4.20 -10.33 22.61
C LYS A 135 -2.68 -10.38 22.44
N LEU A 136 -2.03 -9.22 22.56
CA LEU A 136 -0.56 -9.12 22.65
C LEU A 136 -0.11 -9.49 24.06
#